data_AF-A0A2C9LMJ1-F1
#
_entry.id   AF-A0A2C9LMJ1-F1
#
_cell.length_a   1.000
_cell.length_b   1.000
_cell.length_c   1.000
_cell.angle_alpha   90.00
_cell.angle_beta   90.00
_cell.angle_gamma   90.00
#
_symmetry.space_group_name_H-M   'P 1'
#
loop_
_entity.id
_entity.type
_entity.pdbx_description
1 polymer ?
#
loop_
_entity_poly.entity_id
_entity_poly.type
_entity_poly.pdbx_seq_one_letter_code
_entity_poly.pdbx_strand_id
1 'polypeptide(L)'
;MDNIKSLSNKVNDIIWPGSVLNVLVIVSCVSTIRFSHFSLLHPLKLKLQVIERVVIPSNESLAIVSVLASCGIVLFAVNVLVRRLALRILLARRFWMYELPNQKSLATWVWGVIVKSLGGWKLSTYCYQSCLPSLPVPPLGETLNRLIISLQPLYADDPEKLKELEEEAKTFKKTLGTKAQALLILRSWYKDNYIDDWW
;
A
#
# COMPACT_ATOMS: atom_id res chain seq x y z
N MET A 1 12.41 30.94 -1.73
CA MET A 1 12.83 29.89 -0.77
C MET A 1 11.76 28.81 -0.60
N ASP A 2 10.49 29.14 -0.85
CA ASP A 2 9.34 28.24 -0.63
C ASP A 2 9.24 27.10 -1.66
N ASN A 3 9.62 27.34 -2.92
CA ASN A 3 9.63 26.29 -3.95
C ASN A 3 10.60 25.15 -3.63
N ILE A 4 11.76 25.45 -3.04
CA ILE A 4 12.77 24.42 -2.69
C ILE A 4 12.26 23.55 -1.54
N LYS A 5 11.64 24.16 -0.52
CA LYS A 5 11.03 23.42 0.60
C LYS A 5 9.85 22.56 0.13
N SER A 6 9.01 23.08 -0.75
CA SER A 6 7.88 22.33 -1.33
C SER A 6 8.36 21.11 -2.12
N LEU A 7 9.38 21.27 -2.98
CA LEU A 7 9.98 20.16 -3.72
C LEU A 7 10.60 19.11 -2.79
N SER A 8 11.33 19.55 -1.75
CA SER A 8 11.92 18.64 -0.77
C SER A 8 10.86 17.83 -0.01
N ASN A 9 9.75 18.45 0.39
CA ASN A 9 8.65 17.75 1.05
C ASN A 9 8.00 16.73 0.12
N LYS A 10 7.73 17.10 -1.13
CA LYS A 10 7.15 16.19 -2.12
C LYS A 10 8.06 14.98 -2.38
N VAL A 11 9.36 15.18 -2.46
CA VAL A 11 10.35 14.10 -2.60
C VAL A 11 10.35 13.21 -1.35
N ASN A 12 10.32 13.80 -0.15
CA ASN A 12 10.26 13.03 1.09
C ASN A 12 8.98 12.19 1.21
N ASP A 13 7.83 12.70 0.75
CA ASP A 13 6.56 11.96 0.74
C ASP A 13 6.60 10.77 -0.25
N ILE A 14 7.28 10.93 -1.39
CA ILE A 14 7.49 9.84 -2.36
C ILE A 14 8.45 8.77 -1.83
N ILE A 15 9.42 9.16 -1.00
CA ILE A 15 10.46 8.26 -0.50
C ILE A 15 10.06 7.58 0.82
N TRP A 16 9.12 8.16 1.57
CA TRP A 16 8.64 7.61 2.85
C TRP A 16 8.13 6.16 2.71
N PRO A 17 8.38 5.23 3.65
CA PRO A 17 9.02 5.39 4.96
C PRO A 17 10.57 5.35 4.94
N GLY A 18 11.19 5.47 3.76
CA GLY A 18 12.63 5.64 3.62
C GLY A 18 13.11 7.08 3.82
N SER A 19 14.42 7.27 3.76
CA SER A 19 15.10 8.57 3.73
C SER A 19 16.17 8.57 2.65
N VAL A 20 16.55 9.73 2.14
CA VAL A 20 17.67 9.88 1.19
C VAL A 20 18.97 9.31 1.76
N LEU A 21 19.18 9.43 3.08
CA LEU A 21 20.34 8.83 3.75
C LEU A 21 20.34 7.30 3.68
N ASN A 22 19.17 6.66 3.68
CA ASN A 22 19.09 5.20 3.57
C ASN A 22 19.59 4.72 2.20
N VAL A 23 19.46 5.53 1.14
CA VAL A 23 20.01 5.21 -0.17
C VAL A 23 21.53 5.12 -0.07
N LEU A 24 22.17 6.11 0.53
CA LEU A 24 23.63 6.14 0.70
C LEU A 24 24.12 4.97 1.56
N VAL A 25 23.38 4.65 2.63
CA VAL A 25 23.69 3.49 3.49
C VAL A 25 23.59 2.19 2.70
N ILE A 26 22.53 1.99 1.90
CA ILE A 26 22.35 0.77 1.11
C ILE A 26 23.43 0.66 0.03
N VAL A 27 23.72 1.73 -0.71
CA VAL A 27 24.78 1.76 -1.72
C VAL A 27 26.13 1.44 -1.06
N SER A 28 26.44 2.04 0.09
CA SER A 28 27.67 1.76 0.83
C SER A 28 27.74 0.32 1.33
N CYS A 29 26.63 -0.26 1.78
CA CYS A 29 26.55 -1.67 2.17
C CYS A 29 26.80 -2.59 0.96
N VAL A 30 26.20 -2.30 -0.19
CA VAL A 30 26.41 -3.07 -1.43
C VAL A 30 27.87 -3.00 -1.89
N SER A 31 28.48 -1.80 -1.84
CA SER A 31 29.90 -1.62 -2.16
C SER A 31 30.81 -2.36 -1.18
N THR A 32 30.57 -2.26 0.12
CA THR A 32 31.38 -2.96 1.14
C THR A 32 31.26 -4.48 1.03
N ILE A 33 30.08 -5.03 0.72
CA ILE A 33 29.90 -6.47 0.45
C ILE A 33 30.82 -6.91 -0.70
N ARG A 34 30.91 -6.13 -1.77
CA ARG A 34 31.77 -6.42 -2.93
C ARG A 34 33.25 -6.45 -2.59
N PHE A 35 33.72 -5.50 -1.77
CA PHE A 35 35.12 -5.37 -1.36
C PHE A 35 35.49 -6.21 -0.14
N SER A 36 34.50 -6.70 0.61
CA SER A 36 34.76 -7.52 1.79
C SER A 36 35.37 -8.88 1.42
N HIS A 37 36.28 -9.31 2.30
CA HIS A 37 36.92 -10.63 2.26
C HIS A 37 36.26 -11.64 3.20
N PHE A 38 35.12 -11.28 3.80
CA PHE A 38 34.40 -12.15 4.72
C PHE A 38 33.75 -13.34 3.99
N SER A 39 34.08 -14.56 4.42
CA SER A 39 33.58 -15.81 3.85
C SER A 39 32.05 -15.97 3.97
N LEU A 40 31.43 -15.38 5.01
CA LEU A 40 29.97 -15.42 5.22
C LEU A 40 29.17 -14.72 4.11
N LEU A 41 29.76 -13.70 3.47
CA LEU A 41 29.09 -12.92 2.43
C LEU A 41 29.32 -13.50 1.03
N HIS A 42 30.03 -14.62 0.93
CA HIS A 42 30.33 -15.30 -0.33
C HIS A 42 29.09 -15.60 -1.21
N PRO A 43 27.97 -16.16 -0.71
CA PRO A 43 26.82 -16.44 -1.56
C PRO A 43 26.15 -15.17 -2.12
N LEU A 44 26.13 -14.09 -1.34
CA LEU A 44 25.61 -12.79 -1.79
C LEU A 44 26.53 -12.16 -2.83
N LYS A 45 27.84 -12.23 -2.59
CA LYS A 45 28.87 -11.73 -3.52
C LYS A 45 28.80 -12.42 -4.87
N LEU A 46 28.61 -13.74 -4.90
CA LEU A 46 28.44 -14.49 -6.15
C LEU A 46 27.20 -14.04 -6.93
N LYS A 47 26.04 -13.92 -6.27
CA LYS A 47 24.83 -13.41 -6.93
C LYS A 47 25.03 -12.01 -7.51
N LEU A 48 25.71 -11.13 -6.75
CA LEU A 48 26.00 -9.78 -7.18
C LEU A 48 26.94 -9.75 -8.40
N GLN A 49 28.00 -10.57 -8.39
CA GLN A 49 28.94 -10.69 -9.51
C GLN A 49 28.32 -11.32 -10.77
N VAL A 50 27.32 -12.21 -10.62
CA VAL A 50 26.56 -12.74 -11.75
C VAL A 50 25.72 -11.63 -12.39
N ILE A 51 25.00 -10.86 -11.57
CA ILE A 51 24.20 -9.72 -12.06
C ILE A 51 25.11 -8.68 -12.74
N GLU A 52 26.24 -8.36 -12.14
CA GLU A 52 27.23 -7.42 -12.70
C GLU A 52 27.68 -7.85 -14.10
N ARG A 53 28.06 -9.12 -14.27
CA ARG A 53 28.50 -9.68 -15.57
C ARG A 53 27.40 -9.75 -16.63
N VAL A 54 26.14 -9.93 -16.22
CA VAL A 54 25.01 -9.95 -17.17
C VAL A 54 24.69 -8.54 -17.67
N VAL A 55 24.81 -7.52 -16.83
CA VAL A 55 24.44 -6.14 -17.18
C VAL A 55 25.55 -5.43 -17.96
N ILE A 56 26.83 -5.59 -17.58
CA ILE A 56 27.96 -5.00 -18.30
C ILE A 56 29.14 -5.99 -18.35
N PRO A 57 29.56 -6.46 -19.54
CA PRO A 57 30.72 -7.35 -19.69
C PRO A 57 32.08 -6.61 -19.68
N SER A 58 32.12 -5.29 -19.51
CA SER A 58 33.36 -4.50 -19.46
C SER A 58 33.94 -4.38 -18.04
N ASN A 59 35.27 -4.44 -17.93
CA ASN A 59 36.00 -4.33 -16.66
C ASN A 59 36.36 -2.88 -16.28
N GLU A 60 35.68 -1.90 -16.89
CA GLU A 60 35.94 -0.49 -16.61
C GLU A 60 35.46 -0.14 -15.20
N SER A 61 36.34 0.45 -14.39
CA SER A 61 36.05 0.79 -12.99
C SER A 61 34.81 1.68 -12.85
N LEU A 62 34.60 2.61 -13.79
CA LEU A 62 33.42 3.48 -13.83
C LEU A 62 32.12 2.71 -14.14
N ALA A 63 32.18 1.68 -14.99
CA ALA A 63 31.03 0.86 -15.31
C ALA A 63 30.59 0.00 -14.11
N ILE A 64 31.55 -0.49 -13.32
CA ILE A 64 31.26 -1.24 -12.10
C ILE A 64 30.57 -0.35 -11.07
N VAL A 65 31.07 0.87 -10.84
CA VAL A 65 30.48 1.82 -9.87
C VAL A 65 29.04 2.19 -10.26
N SER A 66 28.76 2.42 -11.54
CA SER A 66 27.41 2.75 -12.01
C SER A 66 26.42 1.59 -11.85
N VAL A 67 26.87 0.35 -12.04
CA VAL A 67 26.06 -0.86 -11.79
C VAL A 67 25.76 -1.03 -10.30
N LEU A 68 26.74 -0.80 -9.41
CA LEU A 68 26.53 -0.89 -7.97
C LEU A 68 25.56 0.19 -7.47
N ALA A 69 25.71 1.42 -7.97
CA ALA A 69 24.81 2.51 -7.64
C ALA A 69 23.36 2.23 -8.10
N SER A 70 23.19 1.77 -9.35
CA SER A 70 21.86 1.43 -9.88
C SER A 70 21.24 0.24 -9.13
N CYS A 71 22.02 -0.79 -8.80
CA CYS A 71 21.57 -1.91 -7.96
C CYS A 71 21.11 -1.44 -6.58
N GLY A 72 21.89 -0.56 -5.92
CA GLY A 72 21.52 0.02 -4.63
C GLY A 72 20.23 0.85 -4.67
N ILE A 73 20.01 1.62 -5.73
CA ILE A 73 18.77 2.38 -5.95
C ILE A 73 17.57 1.44 -6.13
N VAL A 74 17.73 0.37 -6.92
CA VAL A 74 16.66 -0.63 -7.11
C VAL A 74 16.32 -1.32 -5.79
N LEU A 75 17.32 -1.77 -5.03
CA LEU A 75 17.12 -2.38 -3.71
C LEU A 75 16.41 -1.42 -2.74
N PHE A 76 16.77 -0.14 -2.77
CA PHE A 76 16.10 0.89 -2.00
C PHE A 76 14.63 1.04 -2.40
N ALA A 77 14.33 1.16 -3.70
CA ALA A 77 12.97 1.27 -4.20
C ALA A 77 12.12 0.05 -3.79
N VAL A 78 12.66 -1.17 -3.94
CA VAL A 78 12.02 -2.40 -3.48
C VAL A 78 11.76 -2.36 -1.97
N ASN A 79 12.72 -1.94 -1.16
CA ASN A 79 12.53 -1.83 0.29
C ASN A 79 11.41 -0.86 0.67
N VAL A 80 11.35 0.31 0.01
CA VAL A 80 10.27 1.29 0.20
C VAL A 80 8.93 0.68 -0.18
N LEU A 81 8.82 0.03 -1.35
CA LEU A 81 7.59 -0.62 -1.79
C LEU A 81 7.12 -1.71 -0.81
N VAL A 82 8.02 -2.58 -0.36
CA VAL A 82 7.69 -3.64 0.62
C VAL A 82 7.13 -3.05 1.90
N ARG A 83 7.77 -2.00 2.44
CA ARG A 83 7.29 -1.33 3.65
C ARG A 83 5.93 -0.65 3.43
N ARG A 84 5.72 0.01 2.29
CA ARG A 84 4.43 0.62 1.93
C ARG A 84 3.32 -0.40 1.85
N LEU A 85 3.56 -1.53 1.17
CA LEU A 85 2.59 -2.62 1.07
C LEU A 85 2.30 -3.24 2.44
N ALA A 86 3.35 -3.49 3.25
CA ALA A 86 3.18 -3.98 4.61
C ALA A 86 2.35 -3.03 5.46
N LEU A 87 2.62 -1.73 5.42
CA LEU A 87 1.83 -0.70 6.10
C LEU A 87 0.40 -0.65 5.58
N ARG A 88 0.18 -0.77 4.26
CA ARG A 88 -1.16 -0.78 3.66
C ARG A 88 -2.00 -1.95 4.18
N ILE A 89 -1.40 -3.14 4.25
CA ILE A 89 -2.05 -4.35 4.79
C ILE A 89 -2.30 -4.21 6.29
N LEU A 90 -1.32 -3.70 7.04
CA LEU A 90 -1.44 -3.50 8.49
C LEU A 90 -2.51 -2.47 8.82
N LEU A 91 -2.58 -1.36 8.10
CA LEU A 91 -3.57 -0.30 8.30
C LEU A 91 -4.96 -0.70 7.78
N ALA A 92 -5.06 -1.67 6.88
CA ALA A 92 -6.34 -2.25 6.47
C ALA A 92 -7.03 -3.03 7.59
N ARG A 93 -6.29 -3.48 8.63
CA ARG A 93 -6.87 -4.17 9.78
C ARG A 93 -7.74 -3.18 10.58
N ARG A 94 -9.06 -3.38 10.59
CA ARG A 94 -10.02 -2.51 11.29
C ARG A 94 -10.36 -2.94 12.72
N PHE A 95 -10.00 -4.17 13.11
CA PHE A 95 -10.46 -4.78 14.37
C PHE A 95 -10.11 -3.95 15.62
N TRP A 96 -8.93 -3.31 15.63
CA TRP A 96 -8.48 -2.50 16.76
C TRP A 96 -9.40 -1.29 17.05
N MET A 97 -10.16 -0.79 16.07
CA MET A 97 -11.07 0.35 16.26
C MET A 97 -12.34 -0.02 17.03
N TYR A 98 -12.72 -1.29 17.04
CA TYR A 98 -13.91 -1.78 17.74
C TYR A 98 -13.57 -2.31 19.14
N GLU A 99 -12.29 -2.35 19.52
CA GLU A 99 -11.86 -2.74 20.87
C GLU A 99 -12.10 -1.59 21.86
N LEU A 100 -12.55 -1.93 23.08
CA LEU A 100 -12.72 -0.94 24.13
C LEU A 100 -11.35 -0.35 24.53
N PRO A 101 -11.25 0.97 24.80
CA PRO A 101 -9.97 1.62 25.08
C PRO A 101 -9.15 0.98 26.22
N ASN A 102 -9.83 0.37 27.18
CA ASN A 102 -9.26 -0.20 28.40
C ASN A 102 -8.99 -1.72 28.32
N GLN A 103 -9.31 -2.36 27.20
CA GLN A 103 -9.15 -3.80 26.99
C GLN A 103 -8.50 -4.09 25.63
N LYS A 104 -7.30 -3.52 25.42
CA LYS A 104 -6.55 -3.75 24.18
C LYS A 104 -6.06 -5.19 24.15
N SER A 105 -6.39 -5.91 23.08
CA SER A 105 -5.88 -7.25 22.85
C SER A 105 -4.36 -7.22 22.67
N LEU A 106 -3.66 -8.29 23.07
CA LEU A 106 -2.23 -8.48 22.79
C LEU A 106 -1.95 -8.34 21.29
N ALA A 107 -2.87 -8.81 20.43
CA ALA A 107 -2.76 -8.68 18.99
C ALA A 107 -2.76 -7.21 18.53
N THR A 108 -3.48 -6.33 19.22
CA THR A 108 -3.54 -4.89 18.92
C THR A 108 -2.28 -4.18 19.41
N TRP A 109 -1.75 -4.56 20.57
CA TRP A 109 -0.47 -4.05 21.05
C TRP A 109 0.68 -4.44 20.11
N VAL A 110 0.80 -5.73 19.76
CA VAL A 110 1.83 -6.22 18.83
C VAL A 110 1.72 -5.53 17.47
N TRP A 111 0.50 -5.42 16.93
CA TRP A 111 0.24 -4.68 15.70
C TRP A 111 0.73 -3.23 15.76
N GLY A 112 0.44 -2.50 16.85
CA GLY A 112 0.89 -1.12 17.03
C GLY A 112 2.41 -0.99 17.08
N VAL A 113 3.09 -1.94 17.72
CA VAL A 113 4.57 -2.02 17.73
C VAL A 113 5.11 -2.23 16.31
N ILE A 114 4.51 -3.13 15.52
CA ILE A 114 4.92 -3.39 14.14
C ILE A 114 4.71 -2.14 13.28
N VAL A 115 3.54 -1.50 13.34
CA VAL A 115 3.25 -0.27 12.59
C VAL A 115 4.24 0.83 12.94
N LYS A 116 4.55 1.02 14.24
CA LYS A 116 5.54 2.01 14.69
C LYS A 116 6.95 1.70 14.21
N SER A 117 7.33 0.43 14.13
CA SER A 117 8.64 0.02 13.61
C SER A 117 8.78 0.27 12.11
N LEU A 118 7.72 0.02 11.32
CA LEU A 118 7.72 0.20 9.87
C LEU A 118 7.55 1.66 9.45
N GLY A 119 6.78 2.45 10.20
CA GLY A 119 6.56 3.88 9.93
C GLY A 119 7.71 4.79 10.35
N GLY A 120 8.68 4.29 11.12
CA GLY A 120 9.86 5.03 11.53
C GLY A 120 9.62 5.97 12.72
N TRP A 121 10.69 6.65 13.13
CA TRP A 121 10.71 7.46 14.38
C TRP A 121 10.26 8.90 14.19
N LYS A 122 10.46 9.48 13.00
CA LYS A 122 10.09 10.88 12.72
C LYS A 122 8.87 10.89 11.80
N LEU A 123 7.71 11.13 12.39
CA LEU A 123 6.42 11.10 11.71
C LEU A 123 5.99 12.53 11.41
N SER A 124 5.80 12.85 10.13
CA SER A 124 5.04 14.03 9.71
C SER A 124 3.55 13.69 9.71
N THR A 125 2.70 14.70 9.89
CA THR A 125 1.24 14.55 9.98
C THR A 125 0.65 13.73 8.82
N TYR A 126 1.17 13.90 7.60
CA TYR A 126 0.64 13.26 6.39
C TYR A 126 1.47 12.08 5.88
N CYS A 127 2.47 11.60 6.64
CA CYS A 127 3.36 10.52 6.20
C CYS A 127 2.60 9.23 5.79
N TYR A 128 1.59 8.85 6.55
CA TYR A 128 0.83 7.61 6.29
C TYR A 128 -0.20 7.74 5.16
N GLN A 129 -0.47 8.94 4.65
CA GLN A 129 -1.55 9.16 3.67
C GLN A 129 -1.35 8.29 2.43
N SER A 130 -0.10 8.16 1.98
CA SER A 130 0.29 7.33 0.83
C SER A 130 0.19 5.82 1.07
N CYS A 131 0.09 5.39 2.33
CA CYS A 131 0.03 3.99 2.73
C CYS A 131 -1.37 3.57 3.20
N LEU A 132 -2.37 4.45 3.10
CA LEU A 132 -3.73 4.09 3.42
C LEU A 132 -4.28 3.06 2.41
N PRO A 133 -5.05 2.07 2.88
CA PRO A 133 -5.76 1.17 1.98
C PRO A 133 -6.75 1.96 1.14
N SER A 134 -6.91 1.58 -0.13
CA SER A 134 -7.96 2.15 -0.97
C SER A 134 -9.34 1.76 -0.43
N LEU A 135 -10.33 2.61 -0.70
CA LEU A 135 -11.71 2.36 -0.31
C LEU A 135 -12.26 1.19 -1.13
N PRO A 136 -12.63 0.05 -0.50
CA PRO A 136 -13.15 -1.09 -1.23
C PRO A 136 -14.56 -0.82 -1.73
N VAL A 137 -14.88 -1.32 -2.93
CA VAL A 137 -16.24 -1.31 -3.46
C VAL A 137 -17.02 -2.46 -2.80
N PRO A 138 -18.14 -2.20 -2.10
CA PRO A 138 -18.90 -3.24 -1.43
C PRO A 138 -19.54 -4.19 -2.45
N PRO A 139 -19.69 -5.49 -2.15
CA PRO A 139 -20.34 -6.44 -3.05
C PRO A 139 -21.78 -6.05 -3.36
N LEU A 140 -22.15 -5.99 -4.64
CA LEU A 140 -23.47 -5.53 -5.09
C LEU A 140 -24.63 -6.25 -4.38
N GLY A 141 -24.55 -7.57 -4.23
CA GLY A 141 -25.61 -8.35 -3.57
C GLY A 141 -25.80 -8.00 -2.10
N GLU A 142 -24.70 -7.74 -1.40
CA GLU A 142 -24.74 -7.34 0.01
C GLU A 142 -25.30 -5.92 0.15
N THR A 143 -24.89 -5.00 -0.73
CA THR A 143 -25.42 -3.63 -0.78
C THR A 143 -26.92 -3.62 -1.02
N LEU A 144 -27.42 -4.39 -2.00
CA LEU A 144 -28.84 -4.49 -2.29
C LEU A 144 -29.63 -5.11 -1.12
N ASN A 145 -29.09 -6.14 -0.47
CA ASN A 145 -29.75 -6.74 0.70
C ASN A 145 -29.85 -5.73 1.86
N ARG A 146 -28.76 -5.02 2.16
CA ARG A 146 -28.74 -3.97 3.18
C ARG A 146 -29.73 -2.84 2.87
N LEU A 147 -29.87 -2.49 1.59
CA LEU A 147 -30.86 -1.52 1.13
C LEU A 147 -32.29 -1.99 1.46
N ILE A 148 -32.67 -3.22 1.10
CA ILE A 148 -34.01 -3.77 1.40
C ILE A 148 -34.26 -3.80 2.92
N ILE A 149 -33.27 -4.27 3.70
CA ILE A 149 -33.37 -4.27 5.17
C ILE A 149 -33.59 -2.86 5.72
N SER A 150 -32.92 -1.84 5.17
CA SER A 150 -33.12 -0.45 5.59
C SER A 150 -34.48 0.13 5.21
N LEU A 151 -35.10 -0.38 4.14
CA LEU A 151 -36.41 0.05 3.66
C LEU A 151 -37.56 -0.71 4.34
N GLN A 152 -37.32 -1.91 4.88
CA GLN A 152 -38.32 -2.69 5.59
C GLN A 152 -39.11 -1.92 6.66
N PRO A 153 -38.49 -1.12 7.57
CA PRO A 153 -39.25 -0.34 8.54
C PRO A 153 -40.09 0.78 7.90
N LEU A 154 -39.73 1.25 6.70
CA LEU A 154 -40.46 2.31 5.99
C LEU A 154 -41.72 1.77 5.30
N TYR A 155 -41.71 0.51 4.86
CA TYR A 155 -42.83 -0.15 4.17
C TYR A 155 -43.51 -1.21 5.05
N ALA A 156 -43.46 -1.06 6.38
CA ALA A 156 -44.05 -2.02 7.31
C ALA A 156 -45.57 -2.21 7.10
N ASP A 157 -46.26 -1.14 6.70
CA ASP A 157 -47.71 -1.14 6.44
C ASP A 157 -48.07 -1.54 5.00
N ASP A 158 -47.08 -1.74 4.12
CA ASP A 158 -47.28 -2.03 2.69
C ASP A 158 -46.31 -3.13 2.19
N PRO A 159 -46.59 -4.40 2.54
CA PRO A 159 -45.72 -5.53 2.21
C PRO A 159 -45.64 -5.83 0.71
N GLU A 160 -46.65 -5.43 -0.07
CA GLU A 160 -46.67 -5.63 -1.53
C GLU A 160 -45.59 -4.78 -2.21
N LYS A 161 -45.46 -3.50 -1.83
CA LYS A 161 -44.38 -2.63 -2.33
C LYS A 161 -42.99 -3.13 -1.96
N LEU A 162 -42.82 -3.66 -0.74
CA LEU A 162 -41.53 -4.21 -0.34
C LEU A 162 -41.13 -5.40 -1.23
N LYS A 163 -42.09 -6.26 -1.57
CA LYS A 163 -41.88 -7.40 -2.47
C LYS A 163 -41.53 -6.96 -3.89
N GLU A 164 -42.20 -5.93 -4.41
CA GLU A 164 -41.90 -5.34 -5.71
C GLU A 164 -40.44 -4.82 -5.76
N LEU A 165 -40.02 -4.07 -4.74
CA LEU A 165 -38.63 -3.57 -4.63
C LEU A 165 -37.59 -4.71 -4.57
N GLU A 166 -37.91 -5.81 -3.91
CA GLU A 166 -37.03 -7.00 -3.91
C GLU A 166 -36.90 -7.63 -5.30
N GLU A 167 -37.98 -7.69 -6.07
CA GLU A 167 -37.99 -8.20 -7.44
C GLU A 167 -37.23 -7.27 -8.39
N GLU A 168 -37.40 -5.96 -8.25
CA GLU A 168 -36.62 -4.96 -8.97
C GLU A 168 -35.13 -5.05 -8.64
N ALA A 169 -34.77 -5.17 -7.36
CA ALA A 169 -33.38 -5.32 -6.94
C ALA A 169 -32.74 -6.59 -7.53
N LYS A 170 -33.48 -7.70 -7.58
CA LYS A 170 -33.04 -8.95 -8.24
C LYS A 170 -32.84 -8.74 -9.74
N THR A 171 -33.74 -8.01 -10.38
CA THR A 171 -33.68 -7.70 -11.82
C THR A 171 -32.50 -6.78 -12.13
N PHE A 172 -32.30 -5.72 -11.35
CA PHE A 172 -31.17 -4.79 -11.44
C PHE A 172 -29.84 -5.52 -11.29
N LYS A 173 -29.72 -6.41 -10.29
CA LYS A 173 -28.51 -7.22 -10.07
C LYS A 173 -28.14 -8.04 -11.32
N LYS A 174 -29.13 -8.70 -11.95
CA LYS A 174 -28.92 -9.54 -13.16
C LYS A 174 -28.65 -8.73 -14.42
N THR A 175 -29.14 -7.50 -14.50
CA THR A 175 -29.07 -6.65 -15.69
C THR A 175 -27.94 -5.62 -15.60
N LEU A 176 -28.27 -4.39 -15.21
CA LEU A 176 -27.37 -3.23 -15.25
C LEU A 176 -26.42 -3.19 -14.05
N GLY A 177 -26.86 -3.68 -12.89
CA GLY A 177 -26.10 -3.62 -11.65
C GLY A 177 -24.74 -4.32 -11.75
N THR A 178 -24.67 -5.48 -12.38
CA THR A 178 -23.39 -6.19 -12.55
C THR A 178 -22.40 -5.41 -13.43
N LYS A 179 -22.89 -4.75 -14.49
CA LYS A 179 -22.05 -3.90 -15.37
C LYS A 179 -21.57 -2.66 -14.62
N ALA A 180 -22.47 -1.99 -13.89
CA ALA A 180 -22.12 -0.82 -13.08
C ALA A 180 -21.10 -1.18 -11.98
N GLN A 181 -21.29 -2.31 -11.30
CA GLN A 181 -20.36 -2.80 -10.29
C GLN A 181 -18.96 -3.07 -10.87
N ALA A 182 -18.88 -3.69 -12.05
CA ALA A 182 -17.60 -3.93 -12.72
C ALA A 182 -16.86 -2.63 -13.04
N LEU A 183 -17.59 -1.59 -13.50
CA LEU A 183 -17.02 -0.26 -13.74
C LEU A 183 -16.56 0.42 -12.44
N LEU A 184 -17.30 0.28 -11.34
CA LEU A 184 -16.89 0.80 -10.03
C LEU A 184 -15.63 0.11 -9.51
N ILE A 185 -15.54 -1.21 -9.65
CA ILE A 185 -14.34 -1.98 -9.27
C ILE A 185 -13.15 -1.52 -10.11
N LEU A 186 -13.31 -1.39 -11.43
CA LEU A 186 -12.24 -0.89 -12.29
C LEU A 186 -11.77 0.52 -11.88
N ARG A 187 -12.72 1.40 -11.54
CA ARG A 187 -12.41 2.74 -11.04
C ARG A 187 -11.63 2.70 -9.71
N SER A 188 -11.98 1.78 -8.82
CA SER A 188 -11.29 1.60 -7.52
C SER A 188 -9.85 1.11 -7.64
N TRP A 189 -9.45 0.56 -8.80
CA TRP A 189 -8.04 0.20 -9.05
C TRP A 189 -7.19 1.41 -9.38
N TYR A 190 -7.78 2.45 -9.97
CA TYR A 190 -7.08 3.67 -10.36
C TYR A 190 -7.08 4.73 -9.26
N LYS A 191 -8.17 4.82 -8.47
CA LYS A 191 -8.31 5.81 -7.40
C LYS A 191 -8.29 5.17 -6.03
N ASP A 192 -7.56 5.78 -5.09
CA ASP A 192 -7.57 5.37 -3.69
C ASP A 192 -8.96 5.52 -3.07
N ASN A 193 -9.71 6.56 -3.45
CA ASN A 193 -11.14 6.67 -3.16
C ASN A 193 -11.93 6.79 -4.48
N TYR A 194 -12.79 5.81 -4.75
CA TYR A 194 -13.55 5.78 -6.00
C TYR A 194 -14.73 6.77 -6.02
N ILE A 195 -15.13 7.31 -4.85
CA ILE A 195 -16.30 8.19 -4.69
C ILE A 195 -15.90 9.68 -4.65
N ASP A 196 -14.65 10.02 -4.30
CA ASP A 196 -14.25 11.42 -4.00
C ASP A 196 -14.67 12.47 -5.03
N ASP A 197 -14.66 12.18 -6.34
CA ASP A 197 -15.07 13.17 -7.35
C ASP A 197 -16.60 13.36 -7.44
N TRP A 198 -17.37 12.39 -6.97
CA TRP A 198 -18.84 12.35 -7.08
C TRP A 198 -19.54 12.84 -5.81
N TRP A 199 -18.83 12.87 -4.70
CA TRP A 199 -19.32 13.39 -3.42
C TRP A 199 -19.25 14.91 -3.39
#